data_AF-A0A844Y2P3-F1
#
_entry.id   AF-A0A844Y2P3-F1
#
_cell.length_a   1.000
_cell.length_b   1.000
_cell.length_c   1.000
_cell.angle_alpha   90.00
_cell.angle_beta   90.00
_cell.angle_gamma   90.00
#
_symmetry.space_group_name_H-M   'P 1'
#
loop_
_entity.id
_entity.type
_entity.pdbx_description
1 polymer ?
#
loop_
_entity_poly.entity_id
_entity_poly.type
_entity_poly.pdbx_seq_one_letter_code
_entity_poly.pdbx_strand_id
1 'polypeptide(L)'
;MIGSQRHLFSIPREVHYLSCAYMAPLSQAVSAAMVEGARLKEQPWDFRPPDFFRVVEDFRSKAAGLAGVDADCIAVVPSVSYAISVAANNLSLGPGRKVVTLGDQFPSNVYPWQEKAKREGGEVIAVQRPSQDCWTGAVLDAIGEDTAIVAVPNCHWADGRVVDLVRVGERCREVGAALVLDLTQSLGAMPLDFPAVKPDFAVAACYKWLMGPYGIGMLYVDPKHHGGEPIEHNWINRAGSEDFARLVDYREDFQPGARRFDMGEKSNAPLLMGAGAALDFLTGHGVDAIAETLAAKTQAIADEAATLGLGAAPLGTRAAHFLGLEFPGGLPAGLPEKLAEAQVFVSARGQSLRVTPHLYNDEADSAALLDTLRQVLA
;
A
#
# COMPACT_ATOMS: atom_id res chain seq x y z
N MET A 1 -16.45 17.48 -2.99
CA MET A 1 -15.53 17.23 -4.11
C MET A 1 -14.29 18.11 -3.96
N ILE A 2 -13.12 17.50 -3.80
CA ILE A 2 -11.84 18.21 -3.68
C ILE A 2 -11.42 18.71 -5.08
N GLY A 3 -11.13 20.00 -5.21
CA GLY A 3 -10.61 20.56 -6.45
C GLY A 3 -9.20 20.05 -6.77
N SER A 4 -8.77 20.15 -8.04
CA SER A 4 -7.46 19.68 -8.46
C SER A 4 -6.33 20.34 -7.66
N GLN A 5 -5.47 19.50 -7.07
CA GLN A 5 -4.29 19.89 -6.32
C GLN A 5 -3.02 19.90 -7.19
N ARG A 6 -3.16 19.90 -8.53
CA ARG A 6 -2.03 19.84 -9.48
C ARG A 6 -0.94 20.88 -9.20
N HIS A 7 -1.33 22.07 -8.74
CA HIS A 7 -0.40 23.17 -8.41
C HIS A 7 0.64 22.80 -7.34
N LEU A 8 0.40 21.75 -6.54
CA LEU A 8 1.34 21.23 -5.54
C LEU A 8 2.37 20.24 -6.12
N PHE A 9 2.26 19.89 -7.40
CA PHE A 9 3.08 18.87 -8.06
C PHE A 9 3.78 19.46 -9.28
N SER A 10 4.99 18.99 -9.54
CA SER A 10 5.79 19.41 -10.71
C SER A 10 5.43 18.59 -11.95
N ILE A 11 4.16 18.62 -12.35
CA ILE A 11 3.65 17.91 -13.55
C ILE A 11 3.42 18.95 -14.66
N PRO A 12 4.23 18.97 -15.74
CA PRO A 12 4.01 19.85 -16.89
C PRO A 12 2.59 19.71 -17.44
N ARG A 13 1.98 20.78 -17.97
CA ARG A 13 0.54 20.79 -18.33
C ARG A 13 0.20 19.75 -19.40
N GLU A 14 1.12 19.52 -20.32
CA GLU A 14 1.05 18.54 -21.40
C GLU A 14 1.16 17.09 -20.91
N VAL A 15 1.62 16.85 -19.66
CA VAL A 15 1.76 15.50 -19.10
C VAL A 15 0.49 15.10 -18.36
N HIS A 16 -0.14 14.02 -18.82
CA HIS A 16 -1.38 13.47 -18.26
C HIS A 16 -1.08 12.18 -17.49
N TYR A 17 -0.65 12.32 -16.22
CA TYR A 17 -0.21 11.19 -15.41
C TYR A 17 -1.36 10.57 -14.62
N LEU A 18 -1.81 9.37 -15.01
CA LEU A 18 -2.94 8.64 -14.42
C LEU A 18 -2.47 7.27 -13.88
N SER A 19 -1.28 7.22 -13.27
CA SER A 19 -0.59 5.99 -12.89
C SER A 19 -0.15 5.97 -11.41
N CYS A 20 -0.97 6.48 -10.49
CA CYS A 20 -0.68 6.49 -9.05
C CYS A 20 -0.34 5.10 -8.49
N ALA A 21 -1.03 4.05 -8.95
CA ALA A 21 -0.77 2.65 -8.55
C ALA A 21 0.58 2.09 -9.03
N TYR A 22 1.27 2.79 -9.94
CA TYR A 22 2.66 2.51 -10.31
C TYR A 22 3.61 3.22 -9.35
N MET A 23 3.52 4.55 -9.30
CA MET A 23 4.32 5.42 -8.44
C MET A 23 3.66 6.80 -8.39
N ALA A 24 3.41 7.34 -7.20
CA ALA A 24 2.87 8.69 -7.08
C ALA A 24 3.97 9.75 -7.29
N PRO A 25 3.68 10.87 -7.97
CA PRO A 25 4.57 12.02 -7.96
C PRO A 25 4.65 12.61 -6.55
N LEU A 26 5.84 13.03 -6.14
CA LEU A 26 6.01 13.75 -4.88
C LEU A 26 5.43 15.16 -5.01
N SER A 27 4.73 15.62 -3.97
CA SER A 27 4.38 17.04 -3.89
C SER A 27 5.64 17.88 -3.62
N GLN A 28 5.55 19.18 -3.88
CA GLN A 28 6.62 20.13 -3.55
C GLN A 28 6.93 20.12 -2.05
N ALA A 29 5.92 19.97 -1.19
CA ALA A 29 6.10 19.87 0.26
C ALA A 29 6.87 18.61 0.67
N VAL A 30 6.57 17.46 0.06
CA VAL A 30 7.31 16.21 0.29
C VAL A 30 8.76 16.36 -0.14
N SER A 31 9.00 16.90 -1.34
CA SER A 31 10.36 17.14 -1.85
C SER A 31 11.15 18.09 -0.93
N ALA A 32 10.52 19.18 -0.47
CA ALA A 32 11.14 20.12 0.45
C ALA A 32 11.48 19.48 1.80
N ALA A 33 10.59 18.66 2.36
CA ALA A 33 10.83 17.95 3.61
C ALA A 33 11.98 16.93 3.48
N MET A 34 12.11 16.25 2.34
CA MET A 34 13.24 15.36 2.06
C MET A 34 14.57 16.12 1.98
N VAL A 35 14.59 17.28 1.29
CA VAL A 35 15.77 18.15 1.21
C VAL A 35 16.18 18.63 2.60
N GLU A 36 15.21 19.05 3.41
CA GLU A 36 15.48 19.48 4.78
C GLU A 36 16.05 18.34 5.64
N GLY A 37 15.46 17.15 5.56
CA GLY A 37 16.00 15.97 6.24
C GLY A 37 17.42 15.62 5.80
N ALA A 38 17.78 15.87 4.53
CA ALA A 38 19.14 15.67 4.04
C ALA A 38 20.11 16.73 4.61
N ARG A 39 19.68 17.98 4.69
CA ARG A 39 20.47 19.08 5.26
C ARG A 39 20.84 18.88 6.72
N LEU A 40 20.05 18.13 7.50
CA LEU A 40 20.43 17.75 8.87
C LEU A 40 21.79 17.05 8.94
N LYS A 41 22.20 16.33 7.88
CA LYS A 41 23.51 15.68 7.79
C LYS A 41 24.63 16.60 7.32
N GLU A 42 24.35 17.82 6.85
CA GLU A 42 25.39 18.83 6.59
C GLU A 42 26.00 19.34 7.90
N GLN A 43 25.26 19.26 9.01
CA GLN A 43 25.67 19.69 10.35
C GLN A 43 25.46 18.58 11.38
N PRO A 44 26.18 17.44 11.25
CA PRO A 44 25.95 16.28 12.12
C PRO A 44 26.28 16.55 13.60
N TRP A 45 27.00 17.62 13.92
CA TRP A 45 27.25 18.07 15.30
C TRP A 45 25.99 18.63 15.99
N ASP A 46 24.96 19.02 15.23
CA ASP A 46 23.67 19.48 15.76
C ASP A 46 22.61 18.38 15.83
N PHE A 47 22.85 17.24 15.17
CA PHE A 47 21.96 16.07 15.20
C PHE A 47 22.34 15.14 16.35
N ARG A 48 21.60 15.20 17.46
CA ARG A 48 21.96 14.55 18.74
C ARG A 48 21.26 13.20 18.88
N PRO A 49 21.69 12.34 19.83
CA PRO A 49 21.07 11.02 20.03
C PRO A 49 19.53 11.03 20.10
N PRO A 50 18.85 11.97 20.78
CA PRO A 50 17.39 12.01 20.79
C PRO A 50 16.75 12.26 19.41
N ASP A 51 17.44 12.94 18.50
CA ASP A 51 16.93 13.24 17.16
C ASP A 51 16.77 11.99 16.30
N PHE A 52 17.60 10.96 16.52
CA PHE A 52 17.49 9.66 15.85
C PHE A 52 16.14 8.98 16.12
N PHE A 53 15.55 9.22 17.29
CA PHE A 53 14.26 8.65 17.69
C PHE A 53 13.12 9.59 17.34
N ARG A 54 13.27 10.89 17.61
CA ARG A 54 12.23 11.91 17.38
C ARG A 54 11.70 11.90 15.95
N VAL A 55 12.59 11.81 14.95
CA VAL A 55 12.18 11.82 13.53
C VAL A 55 11.40 10.55 13.15
N VAL A 56 11.72 9.41 13.77
CA VAL A 56 11.01 8.14 13.55
C VAL A 56 9.64 8.18 14.21
N GLU A 57 9.56 8.69 15.44
CA GLU A 57 8.31 8.75 16.20
C GLU A 57 7.32 9.80 15.64
N ASP A 58 7.78 10.88 15.00
CA ASP A 58 6.91 11.81 14.26
C ASP A 58 6.22 11.09 13.09
N PHE A 59 6.99 10.39 12.24
CA PHE A 59 6.42 9.58 11.16
C PHE A 59 5.47 8.51 11.69
N ARG A 60 5.88 7.78 12.75
CA ARG A 60 5.08 6.71 13.35
C ARG A 60 3.74 7.22 13.83
N SER A 61 3.73 8.36 14.53
CA SER A 61 2.50 8.99 15.03
C SER A 61 1.56 9.40 13.90
N LYS A 62 2.10 9.98 12.81
CA LYS A 62 1.31 10.34 11.61
C LYS A 62 0.76 9.11 10.90
N ALA A 63 1.55 8.05 10.75
CA ALA A 63 1.14 6.81 10.12
C ALA A 63 0.03 6.11 10.93
N ALA A 64 0.17 6.10 12.26
CA ALA A 64 -0.83 5.59 13.19
C ALA A 64 -2.13 6.41 13.13
N GLY A 65 -2.01 7.74 13.07
CA GLY A 65 -3.15 8.66 12.91
C GLY A 65 -3.91 8.43 11.60
N LEU A 66 -3.21 8.22 10.47
CA LEU A 66 -3.85 7.88 9.19
C LEU A 66 -4.61 6.54 9.28
N ALA A 67 -4.02 5.53 9.94
CA ALA A 67 -4.61 4.20 10.06
C ALA A 67 -5.66 4.07 11.18
N GLY A 68 -5.76 5.06 12.08
CA GLY A 68 -6.67 5.01 13.22
C GLY A 68 -6.28 3.98 14.29
N VAL A 69 -4.98 3.77 14.50
CA VAL A 69 -4.42 2.78 15.44
C VAL A 69 -3.45 3.43 16.42
N ASP A 70 -3.04 2.69 17.45
CA ASP A 70 -1.99 3.14 18.37
C ASP A 70 -0.62 3.21 17.66
N ALA A 71 0.19 4.22 17.99
CA ALA A 71 1.55 4.38 17.44
C ALA A 71 2.45 3.19 17.78
N ASP A 72 2.25 2.54 18.94
CA ASP A 72 2.98 1.34 19.35
C ASP A 72 2.66 0.13 18.46
N CYS A 73 1.63 0.18 17.63
CA CYS A 73 1.33 -0.86 16.66
C CYS A 73 2.03 -0.66 15.31
N ILE A 74 2.72 0.46 15.07
CA ILE A 74 3.36 0.75 13.79
C ILE A 74 4.86 0.47 13.87
N ALA A 75 5.43 -0.15 12.84
CA ALA A 75 6.85 -0.30 12.56
C ALA A 75 7.22 0.37 11.21
N VAL A 76 8.45 0.87 11.10
CA VAL A 76 9.02 1.46 9.88
C VAL A 76 9.81 0.40 9.12
N VAL A 77 9.42 0.15 7.87
CA VAL A 77 9.97 -0.94 7.04
C VAL A 77 10.41 -0.41 5.67
N PRO A 78 11.37 -1.07 4.98
CA PRO A 78 11.90 -0.56 3.72
C PRO A 78 11.01 -0.93 2.52
N SER A 79 10.21 -1.98 2.68
CA SER A 79 9.47 -2.60 1.59
C SER A 79 8.35 -3.51 2.08
N VAL A 80 7.41 -3.79 1.18
CA VAL A 80 6.33 -4.77 1.42
C VAL A 80 6.89 -6.16 1.66
N SER A 81 7.87 -6.60 0.87
CA SER A 81 8.45 -7.94 1.03
C SER A 81 9.13 -8.13 2.39
N TYR A 82 9.74 -7.09 2.96
CA TYR A 82 10.28 -7.11 4.31
C TYR A 82 9.17 -7.32 5.34
N ALA A 83 8.11 -6.51 5.27
CA ALA A 83 6.98 -6.58 6.19
C ALA A 83 6.23 -7.92 6.14
N ILE A 84 6.00 -8.45 4.92
CA ILE A 84 5.38 -9.77 4.75
C ILE A 84 6.30 -10.87 5.30
N SER A 85 7.62 -10.72 5.17
CA SER A 85 8.56 -11.66 5.77
C SER A 85 8.53 -11.59 7.31
N VAL A 86 8.29 -10.40 7.91
CA VAL A 86 8.10 -10.26 9.36
C VAL A 86 6.85 -11.02 9.80
N ALA A 87 5.73 -10.84 9.09
CA ALA A 87 4.50 -11.59 9.36
C ALA A 87 4.71 -13.10 9.21
N ALA A 88 5.36 -13.54 8.13
CA ALA A 88 5.66 -14.95 7.89
C ALA A 88 6.59 -15.56 8.96
N ASN A 89 7.51 -14.79 9.53
CA ASN A 89 8.39 -15.23 10.62
C ASN A 89 7.63 -15.41 11.94
N ASN A 90 6.54 -14.68 12.16
CA ASN A 90 5.83 -14.60 13.43
C ASN A 90 4.51 -15.38 13.50
N LEU A 91 3.97 -15.80 12.35
CA LEU A 91 2.77 -16.63 12.30
C LEU A 91 3.15 -18.11 12.18
N SER A 92 2.34 -19.02 12.71
CA SER A 92 2.52 -20.47 12.47
C SER A 92 1.64 -20.92 11.31
N LEU A 93 2.19 -21.74 10.40
CA LEU A 93 1.41 -22.41 9.37
C LEU A 93 1.09 -23.84 9.82
N GLY A 94 2.13 -24.64 10.07
CA GLY A 94 2.02 -26.04 10.48
C GLY A 94 1.70 -27.02 9.34
N PRO A 95 1.97 -28.34 9.52
CA PRO A 95 1.81 -29.33 8.47
C PRO A 95 0.36 -29.48 7.97
N GLY A 96 0.18 -29.54 6.65
CA GLY A 96 -1.12 -29.72 5.99
C GLY A 96 -2.07 -28.52 6.07
N ARG A 97 -1.66 -27.42 6.70
CA ARG A 97 -2.43 -26.18 6.81
C ARG A 97 -2.22 -25.28 5.60
N LYS A 98 -3.18 -24.39 5.36
CA LYS A 98 -3.22 -23.53 4.17
C LYS A 98 -2.90 -22.07 4.49
N VAL A 99 -2.16 -21.44 3.58
CA VAL A 99 -2.11 -19.98 3.40
C VAL A 99 -2.99 -19.62 2.21
N VAL A 100 -4.02 -18.82 2.40
CA VAL A 100 -4.92 -18.35 1.34
C VAL A 100 -4.43 -17.01 0.80
N THR A 101 -4.16 -16.93 -0.50
CA THR A 101 -3.80 -15.70 -1.22
C THR A 101 -4.73 -15.50 -2.41
N LEU A 102 -4.73 -14.30 -3.02
CA LEU A 102 -5.37 -14.12 -4.33
C LEU A 102 -4.58 -14.84 -5.45
N GLY A 103 -5.27 -15.23 -6.51
CA GLY A 103 -4.68 -15.53 -7.81
C GLY A 103 -4.07 -14.26 -8.41
N ASP A 104 -3.01 -14.42 -9.21
CA ASP A 104 -2.23 -13.31 -9.80
C ASP A 104 -1.77 -12.25 -8.79
N GLN A 105 -1.59 -12.66 -7.53
CA GLN A 105 -1.12 -11.81 -6.45
C GLN A 105 0.28 -11.24 -6.75
N PHE A 106 0.51 -10.01 -6.28
CA PHE A 106 1.80 -9.35 -6.41
C PHE A 106 2.91 -10.19 -5.74
N PRO A 107 4.07 -10.40 -6.39
CA PRO A 107 5.03 -11.43 -5.96
C PRO A 107 5.59 -11.26 -4.53
N SER A 108 5.72 -10.01 -4.06
CA SER A 108 6.17 -9.71 -2.69
C SER A 108 5.22 -10.23 -1.60
N ASN A 109 3.96 -10.53 -1.94
CA ASN A 109 2.98 -11.15 -1.05
C ASN A 109 2.69 -12.61 -1.46
N VAL A 110 3.64 -13.29 -2.11
CA VAL A 110 3.56 -14.71 -2.49
C VAL A 110 4.79 -15.47 -2.02
N TYR A 111 5.99 -15.02 -2.39
CA TYR A 111 7.22 -15.77 -2.12
C TYR A 111 7.47 -16.07 -0.64
N PRO A 112 7.25 -15.16 0.32
CA PRO A 112 7.45 -15.47 1.74
C PRO A 112 6.56 -16.63 2.22
N TRP A 113 5.32 -16.70 1.73
CA TRP A 113 4.38 -17.77 2.08
C TRP A 113 4.74 -19.11 1.46
N GLN A 114 5.24 -19.10 0.21
CA GLN A 114 5.74 -20.32 -0.42
C GLN A 114 6.94 -20.90 0.33
N GLU A 115 7.88 -20.05 0.73
CA GLU A 115 9.03 -20.48 1.55
C GLU A 115 8.60 -20.98 2.92
N LYS A 116 7.60 -20.34 3.55
CA LYS A 116 7.00 -20.82 4.80
C LYS A 116 6.35 -22.19 4.64
N ALA A 117 5.54 -22.38 3.60
CA ALA A 117 4.90 -23.65 3.27
C ALA A 117 5.92 -24.77 3.08
N LYS A 118 7.00 -24.52 2.33
CA LYS A 118 8.10 -25.49 2.16
C LYS A 118 8.75 -25.88 3.49
N ARG A 119 8.95 -24.93 4.40
CA ARG A 119 9.62 -25.15 5.69
C ARG A 119 8.74 -25.87 6.71
N GLU A 120 7.44 -25.57 6.73
CA GLU A 120 6.51 -26.05 7.76
C GLU A 120 5.57 -27.16 7.29
N GLY A 121 5.69 -27.60 6.02
CA GLY A 121 4.88 -28.66 5.44
C GLY A 121 3.43 -28.25 5.16
N GLY A 122 3.17 -26.96 4.93
CA GLY A 122 1.86 -26.44 4.56
C GLY A 122 1.69 -26.24 3.04
N GLU A 123 0.63 -25.55 2.66
CA GLU A 123 0.27 -25.28 1.26
C GLU A 123 -0.11 -23.81 1.07
N VAL A 124 0.19 -23.24 -0.12
CA VAL A 124 -0.33 -21.93 -0.53
C VAL A 124 -1.46 -22.13 -1.54
N ILE A 125 -2.64 -21.62 -1.22
CA ILE A 125 -3.83 -21.65 -2.07
C ILE A 125 -4.01 -20.28 -2.71
N ALA A 126 -3.76 -20.20 -4.02
CA ALA A 126 -4.03 -19.01 -4.82
C ALA A 126 -5.46 -19.05 -5.35
N VAL A 127 -6.38 -18.32 -4.70
CA VAL A 127 -7.82 -18.35 -5.06
C VAL A 127 -8.04 -17.82 -6.46
N GLN A 128 -8.84 -18.52 -7.25
CA GLN A 128 -9.24 -18.05 -8.57
C GLN A 128 -10.55 -17.27 -8.45
N ARG A 129 -10.67 -16.16 -9.19
CA ARG A 129 -11.92 -15.41 -9.24
C ARG A 129 -12.84 -16.03 -10.30
N PRO A 130 -14.00 -16.59 -9.92
CA PRO A 130 -14.86 -17.33 -10.85
C PRO A 130 -15.62 -16.44 -11.83
N SER A 131 -15.73 -15.14 -11.53
CA SER A 131 -16.47 -14.16 -12.32
C SER A 131 -15.74 -12.82 -12.39
N GLN A 132 -16.34 -11.85 -13.09
CA GLN A 132 -15.88 -10.46 -13.12
C GLN A 132 -16.30 -9.66 -11.87
N ASP A 133 -16.90 -10.32 -10.86
CA ASP A 133 -17.31 -9.72 -9.59
C ASP A 133 -16.10 -9.40 -8.70
N CYS A 134 -16.34 -8.91 -7.47
CA CYS A 134 -15.28 -8.69 -6.49
C CYS A 134 -14.66 -10.01 -5.99
N TRP A 135 -13.54 -9.94 -5.29
CA TRP A 135 -12.80 -11.11 -4.79
C TRP A 135 -13.40 -11.75 -3.53
N THR A 136 -14.31 -11.06 -2.85
CA THR A 136 -14.83 -11.43 -1.52
C THR A 136 -15.35 -12.86 -1.45
N GLY A 137 -16.24 -13.27 -2.37
CA GLY A 137 -16.83 -14.61 -2.34
C GLY A 137 -15.78 -15.72 -2.47
N ALA A 138 -14.92 -15.61 -3.48
CA ALA A 138 -13.84 -16.57 -3.73
C ALA A 138 -12.86 -16.70 -2.56
N VAL A 139 -12.56 -15.60 -1.87
CA VAL A 139 -11.73 -15.62 -0.65
C VAL A 139 -12.47 -16.33 0.48
N LEU A 140 -13.73 -15.98 0.74
CA LEU A 140 -14.51 -16.59 1.84
C LEU A 140 -14.68 -18.10 1.66
N ASP A 141 -14.95 -18.56 0.43
CA ASP A 141 -15.10 -19.98 0.10
C ASP A 141 -13.81 -20.79 0.32
N ALA A 142 -12.65 -20.14 0.24
CA ALA A 142 -11.35 -20.76 0.46
C ALA A 142 -10.94 -20.84 1.94
N ILE A 143 -11.64 -20.13 2.84
CA ILE A 143 -11.30 -20.10 4.27
C ILE A 143 -12.07 -21.21 5.01
N GLY A 144 -11.33 -22.23 5.43
CA GLY A 144 -11.84 -23.38 6.17
C GLY A 144 -11.10 -23.63 7.49
N GLU A 145 -11.50 -24.69 8.21
CA GLU A 145 -10.87 -25.09 9.47
C GLU A 145 -9.37 -25.42 9.33
N ASP A 146 -8.90 -25.70 8.12
CA ASP A 146 -7.51 -25.98 7.75
C ASP A 146 -6.71 -24.74 7.29
N THR A 147 -7.33 -23.55 7.25
CA THR A 147 -6.68 -22.28 6.88
C THR A 147 -5.94 -21.67 8.07
N ALA A 148 -4.61 -21.63 8.05
CA ALA A 148 -3.84 -21.00 9.12
C ALA A 148 -3.67 -19.48 8.91
N ILE A 149 -3.52 -19.05 7.65
CA ILE A 149 -3.19 -17.67 7.31
C ILE A 149 -4.00 -17.26 6.08
N VAL A 150 -4.56 -16.06 6.11
CA VAL A 150 -5.17 -15.40 4.95
C VAL A 150 -4.35 -14.15 4.66
N ALA A 151 -3.67 -14.12 3.50
CA ALA A 151 -2.80 -13.04 3.07
C ALA A 151 -3.34 -12.37 1.80
N VAL A 152 -4.13 -11.31 1.99
CA VAL A 152 -4.92 -10.68 0.93
C VAL A 152 -4.72 -9.16 0.90
N PRO A 153 -4.87 -8.51 -0.26
CA PRO A 153 -4.90 -7.05 -0.32
C PRO A 153 -6.33 -6.54 -0.08
N ASN A 154 -6.50 -5.23 0.12
CA ASN A 154 -7.83 -4.62 0.13
C ASN A 154 -8.44 -4.56 -1.28
N CYS A 155 -7.61 -4.34 -2.29
CA CYS A 155 -8.00 -4.37 -3.70
C CYS A 155 -6.86 -4.95 -4.55
N HIS A 156 -7.24 -5.62 -5.63
CA HIS A 156 -6.29 -6.30 -6.49
C HIS A 156 -5.48 -5.32 -7.33
N TRP A 157 -4.16 -5.52 -7.39
CA TRP A 157 -3.19 -4.55 -7.90
C TRP A 157 -3.25 -4.29 -9.41
N ALA A 158 -3.94 -5.16 -10.16
CA ALA A 158 -4.06 -5.06 -11.62
C ALA A 158 -5.35 -4.35 -12.05
N ASP A 159 -6.49 -4.68 -11.44
CA ASP A 159 -7.83 -4.29 -11.89
C ASP A 159 -8.69 -3.59 -10.83
N GLY A 160 -8.18 -3.46 -9.60
CA GLY A 160 -8.83 -2.71 -8.52
C GLY A 160 -10.03 -3.40 -7.89
N ARG A 161 -10.39 -4.64 -8.28
CA ARG A 161 -11.48 -5.38 -7.62
C ARG A 161 -11.20 -5.53 -6.12
N VAL A 162 -12.19 -5.31 -5.29
CA VAL A 162 -12.02 -5.29 -3.83
C VAL A 162 -12.16 -6.67 -3.19
N VAL A 163 -11.58 -6.78 -2.00
CA VAL A 163 -11.88 -7.81 -1.00
C VAL A 163 -12.57 -7.10 0.18
N ASP A 164 -13.73 -7.59 0.61
CA ASP A 164 -14.39 -7.10 1.83
C ASP A 164 -13.62 -7.61 3.05
N LEU A 165 -12.72 -6.76 3.56
CA LEU A 165 -11.82 -7.12 4.65
C LEU A 165 -12.54 -7.31 5.98
N VAL A 166 -13.71 -6.70 6.19
CA VAL A 166 -14.49 -6.90 7.42
C VAL A 166 -15.00 -8.34 7.44
N ARG A 167 -15.66 -8.77 6.37
CA ARG A 167 -16.17 -10.15 6.24
C ARG A 167 -15.05 -11.18 6.27
N VAL A 168 -13.92 -10.91 5.61
CA VAL A 168 -12.76 -11.81 5.64
C VAL A 168 -12.18 -11.89 7.04
N GLY A 169 -12.05 -10.77 7.75
CA GLY A 169 -11.60 -10.76 9.14
C GLY A 169 -12.52 -11.55 10.07
N GLU A 170 -13.85 -11.40 9.93
CA GLU A 170 -14.83 -12.20 10.66
C GLU A 170 -14.62 -13.69 10.43
N ARG A 171 -14.52 -14.08 9.15
CA ARG A 171 -14.31 -15.48 8.78
C ARG A 171 -12.97 -16.03 9.29
N CYS A 172 -11.89 -15.25 9.27
CA CYS A 172 -10.61 -15.66 9.83
C CYS A 172 -10.73 -15.97 11.32
N ARG A 173 -11.42 -15.11 12.09
CA ARG A 173 -11.63 -15.30 13.53
C ARG A 173 -12.47 -16.54 13.84
N GLU A 174 -13.48 -16.84 13.03
CA GLU A 174 -14.32 -18.04 13.19
C GLU A 174 -13.50 -19.34 13.12
N VAL A 175 -12.50 -19.40 12.24
CA VAL A 175 -11.68 -20.62 12.01
C VAL A 175 -10.31 -20.57 12.71
N GLY A 176 -10.00 -19.47 13.42
CA GLY A 176 -8.71 -19.27 14.07
C GLY A 176 -7.54 -18.97 13.11
N ALA A 177 -7.81 -18.47 11.90
CA ALA A 177 -6.79 -18.05 10.95
C ALA A 177 -6.24 -16.66 11.28
N ALA A 178 -4.95 -16.43 11.02
CA ALA A 178 -4.35 -15.10 11.05
C ALA A 178 -4.66 -14.33 9.76
N LEU A 179 -4.90 -13.01 9.87
CA LEU A 179 -5.15 -12.14 8.73
C LEU A 179 -3.95 -11.21 8.48
N VAL A 180 -3.38 -11.29 7.28
CA VAL A 180 -2.27 -10.42 6.84
C VAL A 180 -2.70 -9.60 5.63
N LEU A 181 -2.52 -8.29 5.71
CA LEU A 181 -3.02 -7.36 4.69
C LEU A 181 -1.89 -6.68 3.93
N ASP A 182 -2.01 -6.64 2.60
CA ASP A 182 -1.26 -5.70 1.75
C ASP A 182 -2.15 -4.54 1.33
N LEU A 183 -1.97 -3.40 1.98
CA LEU A 183 -2.75 -2.18 1.78
C LEU A 183 -2.05 -1.20 0.84
N THR A 184 -0.98 -1.61 0.15
CA THR A 184 -0.18 -0.78 -0.75
C THR A 184 -0.99 -0.13 -1.86
N GLN A 185 -2.13 -0.72 -2.25
CA GLN A 185 -3.03 -0.20 -3.27
C GLN A 185 -4.28 0.51 -2.72
N SER A 186 -4.42 0.68 -1.40
CA SER A 186 -5.63 1.24 -0.79
C SER A 186 -5.37 2.30 0.29
N LEU A 187 -4.37 2.10 1.17
CA LEU A 187 -4.15 2.99 2.30
C LEU A 187 -3.83 4.42 1.82
N GLY A 188 -4.58 5.39 2.35
CA GLY A 188 -4.49 6.80 1.95
C GLY A 188 -5.49 7.23 0.87
N ALA A 189 -6.10 6.28 0.15
CA ALA A 189 -7.06 6.57 -0.93
C ALA A 189 -8.41 5.87 -0.78
N MET A 190 -8.50 4.85 0.09
CA MET A 190 -9.71 4.13 0.43
C MET A 190 -9.81 4.02 1.96
N PRO A 191 -10.97 4.34 2.57
CA PRO A 191 -11.17 4.19 4.01
C PRO A 191 -11.05 2.72 4.43
N LEU A 192 -10.48 2.50 5.62
CA LEU A 192 -10.33 1.18 6.22
C LEU A 192 -10.56 1.25 7.72
N ASP A 193 -11.51 0.47 8.22
CA ASP A 193 -11.78 0.32 9.65
C ASP A 193 -10.91 -0.81 10.24
N PHE A 194 -9.70 -0.46 10.70
CA PHE A 194 -8.80 -1.40 11.36
C PHE A 194 -9.46 -2.11 12.57
N PRO A 195 -10.19 -1.42 13.48
CA PRO A 195 -10.92 -2.06 14.57
C PRO A 195 -11.95 -3.13 14.14
N ALA A 196 -12.64 -2.95 13.01
CA ALA A 196 -13.59 -3.94 12.50
C ALA A 196 -12.87 -5.11 11.81
N VAL A 197 -11.82 -4.81 11.04
CA VAL A 197 -11.06 -5.81 10.27
C VAL A 197 -10.20 -6.69 11.18
N LYS A 198 -9.52 -6.08 12.16
CA LYS A 198 -8.59 -6.71 13.13
C LYS A 198 -7.51 -7.59 12.46
N PRO A 199 -6.68 -7.01 11.58
CA PRO A 199 -5.58 -7.78 10.99
C PRO A 199 -4.53 -8.15 12.05
N ASP A 200 -3.84 -9.27 11.85
CA ASP A 200 -2.64 -9.61 12.63
C ASP A 200 -1.45 -8.73 12.23
N PHE A 201 -1.31 -8.52 10.91
CA PHE A 201 -0.30 -7.66 10.30
C PHE A 201 -0.90 -6.92 9.11
N ALA A 202 -0.52 -5.67 8.88
CA ALA A 202 -0.89 -4.95 7.66
C ALA A 202 0.25 -4.07 7.18
N VAL A 203 0.51 -4.03 5.88
CA VAL A 203 1.61 -3.25 5.31
C VAL A 203 1.13 -2.29 4.22
N ALA A 204 1.75 -1.12 4.15
CA ALA A 204 1.63 -0.21 3.01
C ALA A 204 2.98 0.42 2.65
N ALA A 205 3.35 0.37 1.37
CA ALA A 205 4.49 1.13 0.85
C ALA A 205 4.13 2.61 0.67
N CYS A 206 5.06 3.52 0.99
CA CYS A 206 4.80 4.95 0.93
C CYS A 206 4.65 5.51 -0.51
N TYR A 207 5.35 4.94 -1.49
CA TYR A 207 5.52 5.53 -2.83
C TYR A 207 4.32 5.46 -3.80
N LYS A 208 3.17 4.97 -3.33
CA LYS A 208 1.94 4.89 -4.12
C LYS A 208 0.85 5.76 -3.50
N TRP A 209 -0.19 5.17 -2.94
CA TRP A 209 -1.35 5.90 -2.41
C TRP A 209 -1.08 6.65 -1.11
N LEU A 210 0.01 6.30 -0.42
CA LEU A 210 0.56 7.11 0.67
C LEU A 210 1.37 8.33 0.21
N MET A 211 1.59 8.48 -1.11
CA MET A 211 2.20 9.65 -1.78
C MET A 211 3.57 10.10 -1.25
N GLY A 212 4.28 9.23 -0.52
CA GLY A 212 5.60 9.49 0.04
C GLY A 212 6.74 8.98 -0.85
N PRO A 213 7.98 9.02 -0.36
CA PRO A 213 9.14 8.53 -1.11
C PRO A 213 9.21 7.00 -1.22
N TYR A 214 10.02 6.53 -2.17
CA TYR A 214 10.38 5.12 -2.32
C TYR A 214 11.37 4.67 -1.23
N GLY A 215 11.31 3.40 -0.82
CA GLY A 215 12.22 2.82 0.17
C GLY A 215 11.79 2.98 1.63
N ILE A 216 10.55 3.41 1.86
CA ILE A 216 9.94 3.45 3.19
C ILE A 216 8.47 3.01 3.11
N GLY A 217 8.00 2.39 4.18
CA GLY A 217 6.63 1.94 4.36
C GLY A 217 6.32 1.80 5.84
N MET A 218 5.05 1.50 6.12
CA MET A 218 4.56 1.19 7.46
C MET A 218 4.12 -0.27 7.54
N LEU A 219 4.42 -0.90 8.66
CA LEU A 219 3.89 -2.20 9.06
C LEU A 219 3.08 -2.00 10.34
N TYR A 220 1.80 -2.28 10.30
CA TYR A 220 0.97 -2.49 11.47
C TYR A 220 1.20 -3.91 12.03
N VAL A 221 1.32 -4.01 13.34
CA VAL A 221 1.44 -5.26 14.10
C VAL A 221 0.44 -5.23 15.24
N ASP A 222 -0.47 -6.21 15.26
CA ASP A 222 -1.43 -6.36 16.36
C ASP A 222 -0.69 -6.52 17.71
N PRO A 223 -1.19 -5.92 18.81
CA PRO A 223 -0.59 -6.03 20.13
C PRO A 223 -0.23 -7.45 20.57
N LYS A 224 -0.99 -8.48 20.17
CA LYS A 224 -0.69 -9.87 20.51
C LYS A 224 0.63 -10.38 19.92
N HIS A 225 1.13 -9.72 18.87
CA HIS A 225 2.39 -10.05 18.18
C HIS A 225 3.57 -9.15 18.58
N HIS A 226 3.40 -8.21 19.52
CA HIS A 226 4.49 -7.33 19.99
C HIS A 226 5.63 -8.10 20.68
N GLY A 227 5.38 -9.35 21.10
CA GLY A 227 6.40 -10.27 21.62
C GLY A 227 7.19 -11.04 20.56
N GLY A 228 6.88 -10.87 19.27
CA GLY A 228 7.46 -11.63 18.16
C GLY A 228 8.93 -11.33 17.85
N GLU A 229 9.50 -12.06 16.88
CA GLU A 229 10.90 -11.97 16.48
C GLU A 229 11.08 -11.12 15.20
N PRO A 230 12.00 -10.14 15.19
CA PRO A 230 12.32 -9.38 13.99
C PRO A 230 13.14 -10.20 12.99
N ILE A 231 13.16 -9.77 11.73
CA ILE A 231 14.10 -10.31 10.73
C ILE A 231 15.51 -9.82 11.02
N GLU A 232 15.62 -8.55 11.41
CA GLU A 232 16.88 -7.86 11.60
C GLU A 232 17.07 -7.49 13.08
N HIS A 233 18.19 -7.90 13.66
CA HIS A 233 18.58 -7.48 15.01
C HIS A 233 19.58 -6.31 14.92
N ASN A 234 19.08 -5.09 15.07
CA ASN A 234 19.91 -3.88 15.10
C ASN A 234 19.93 -3.22 16.50
N TRP A 235 20.89 -2.33 16.73
CA TRP A 235 21.14 -1.71 18.04
C TRP A 235 20.02 -0.75 18.46
N ILE A 236 19.44 0.01 17.53
CA ILE A 236 18.49 1.08 17.85
C ILE A 236 17.12 0.54 18.28
N ASN A 237 16.82 -0.71 17.94
CA ASN A 237 15.59 -1.40 18.36
C ASN A 237 15.67 -1.95 19.80
N ARG A 238 16.85 -1.95 20.44
CA ARG A 238 17.03 -2.44 21.82
C ARG A 238 16.56 -1.41 22.84
N ALA A 239 16.05 -1.88 23.98
CA ALA A 239 15.63 -0.99 25.06
C ALA A 239 16.81 -0.14 25.57
N GLY A 240 16.58 1.14 25.84
CA GLY A 240 17.63 2.04 26.36
C GLY A 240 18.71 2.42 25.33
N SER A 241 18.48 2.14 24.03
CA SER A 241 19.38 2.52 22.94
C SER A 241 19.55 4.04 22.77
N GLU A 242 18.75 4.85 23.47
CA GLU A 242 18.87 6.30 23.56
C GLU A 242 20.18 6.74 24.23
N ASP A 243 20.76 5.92 25.12
CA ASP A 243 22.07 6.15 25.71
C ASP A 243 23.18 5.59 24.81
N PHE A 244 23.63 6.42 23.86
CA PHE A 244 24.65 6.02 22.88
C PHE A 244 26.00 5.67 23.53
N ALA A 245 26.28 6.15 24.75
CA ALA A 245 27.51 5.82 25.44
C ALA A 245 27.52 4.38 25.97
N ARG A 246 26.35 3.72 26.05
CA ARG A 246 26.16 2.40 26.65
C ARG A 246 25.65 1.33 25.67
N LEU A 247 25.80 1.52 24.36
CA LEU A 247 25.34 0.56 23.35
C LEU A 247 26.02 -0.82 23.43
N VAL A 248 27.19 -0.89 24.09
CA VAL A 248 27.92 -2.14 24.33
C VAL A 248 27.42 -2.90 25.56
N ASP A 249 26.53 -2.31 26.35
CA ASP A 249 25.82 -3.00 27.43
C ASP A 249 24.67 -3.79 26.79
N TYR A 250 25.03 -4.87 26.09
CA TYR A 250 24.11 -5.64 25.27
C TYR A 250 22.89 -6.12 26.07
N ARG A 251 21.71 -5.97 25.47
CA ARG A 251 20.43 -6.32 26.07
C ARG A 251 19.64 -7.29 25.20
N GLU A 252 18.86 -8.14 25.84
CA GLU A 252 17.95 -9.08 25.17
C GLU A 252 16.59 -8.44 24.87
N ASP A 253 16.16 -7.46 25.67
CA ASP A 253 14.89 -6.77 25.48
C ASP A 253 14.93 -5.70 24.39
N PHE A 254 13.74 -5.32 23.92
CA PHE A 254 13.53 -4.40 22.80
C PHE A 254 12.73 -3.18 23.26
N GLN A 255 12.78 -2.13 22.43
CA GLN A 255 11.87 -0.99 22.51
C GLN A 255 10.40 -1.46 22.48
N PRO A 256 9.48 -0.71 23.11
CA PRO A 256 8.09 -1.12 23.28
C PRO A 256 7.34 -1.22 21.94
N GLY A 257 6.33 -2.07 21.94
CA GLY A 257 5.43 -2.27 20.81
C GLY A 257 6.11 -2.86 19.57
N ALA A 258 5.72 -2.37 18.41
CA ALA A 258 6.19 -2.81 17.11
C ALA A 258 7.60 -2.31 16.74
N ARG A 259 8.24 -1.45 17.57
CA ARG A 259 9.57 -0.87 17.31
C ARG A 259 10.67 -1.91 17.11
N ARG A 260 10.50 -3.11 17.68
CA ARG A 260 11.40 -4.24 17.44
C ARG A 260 11.48 -4.65 15.96
N PHE A 261 10.40 -4.46 15.20
CA PHE A 261 10.30 -4.81 13.79
C PHE A 261 10.74 -3.67 12.86
N ASP A 262 11.19 -2.54 13.40
CA ASP A 262 11.73 -1.47 12.57
C ASP A 262 13.01 -1.94 11.86
N MET A 263 13.19 -1.50 10.63
CA MET A 263 14.40 -1.78 9.86
C MET A 263 15.67 -1.13 10.44
N GLY A 264 16.83 -1.67 10.09
CA GLY A 264 18.10 -1.00 10.28
C GLY A 264 18.14 0.35 9.58
N GLU A 265 18.90 1.28 10.17
CA GLU A 265 19.04 2.66 9.65
C GLU A 265 17.69 3.41 9.50
N LYS A 266 16.65 2.99 10.24
CA LYS A 266 15.31 3.63 10.21
C LYS A 266 15.34 5.14 10.40
N SER A 267 16.32 5.69 11.15
CA SER A 267 16.53 7.12 11.39
C SER A 267 17.03 7.88 10.14
N ASN A 268 16.45 7.57 8.98
CA ASN A 268 16.69 8.23 7.71
C ASN A 268 15.78 9.46 7.59
N ALA A 269 16.25 10.59 8.15
CA ALA A 269 15.47 11.84 8.20
C ALA A 269 14.90 12.30 6.83
N PRO A 270 15.65 12.26 5.70
CA PRO A 270 15.06 12.56 4.39
C PRO A 270 13.79 11.76 4.09
N LEU A 271 13.85 10.43 4.23
CA LEU A 271 12.70 9.57 3.91
C LEU A 271 11.55 9.74 4.90
N LEU A 272 11.86 9.81 6.20
CA LEU A 272 10.85 9.96 7.26
C LEU A 272 10.12 11.30 7.18
N MET A 273 10.85 12.40 7.00
CA MET A 273 10.25 13.74 6.89
C MET A 273 9.43 13.86 5.61
N GLY A 274 9.94 13.34 4.49
CA GLY A 274 9.19 13.28 3.23
C GLY A 274 7.90 12.47 3.35
N ALA A 275 7.98 11.27 3.94
CA ALA A 275 6.81 10.42 4.16
C ALA A 275 5.82 11.07 5.13
N GLY A 276 6.30 11.70 6.20
CA GLY A 276 5.47 12.47 7.15
C GLY A 276 4.70 13.59 6.47
N ALA A 277 5.36 14.38 5.60
CA ALA A 277 4.69 15.44 4.84
C ALA A 277 3.61 14.90 3.86
N ALA A 278 3.79 13.69 3.33
CA ALA A 278 2.78 13.04 2.50
C ALA A 278 1.57 12.59 3.33
N LEU A 279 1.79 12.06 4.53
CA LEU A 279 0.73 11.70 5.48
C LEU A 279 -0.05 12.94 5.93
N ASP A 280 0.63 14.07 6.15
CA ASP A 280 -0.01 15.36 6.47
C ASP A 280 -0.91 15.83 5.30
N PHE A 281 -0.48 15.65 4.05
CA PHE A 281 -1.30 15.96 2.86
C PHE A 281 -2.58 15.11 2.82
N LEU A 282 -2.46 13.79 3.06
CA LEU A 282 -3.60 12.87 3.00
C LEU A 282 -4.60 13.12 4.14
N THR A 283 -4.09 13.24 5.37
CA THR A 283 -4.93 13.52 6.54
C THR A 283 -5.57 14.90 6.50
N GLY A 284 -4.88 15.92 5.97
CA GLY A 284 -5.41 17.27 5.82
C GLY A 284 -6.59 17.36 4.83
N HIS A 285 -6.66 16.48 3.84
CA HIS A 285 -7.82 16.37 2.93
C HIS A 285 -8.90 15.41 3.45
N GLY A 286 -8.51 14.40 4.25
CA GLY A 286 -9.36 13.33 4.70
C GLY A 286 -9.50 12.21 3.67
N VAL A 287 -9.27 10.97 4.09
CA VAL A 287 -9.29 9.79 3.19
C VAL A 287 -10.68 9.56 2.59
N ASP A 288 -11.76 9.80 3.35
CA ASP A 288 -13.13 9.69 2.83
C ASP A 288 -13.40 10.68 1.69
N ALA A 289 -13.04 11.95 1.89
CA ALA A 289 -13.22 12.99 0.87
C ALA A 289 -12.33 12.75 -0.37
N ILE A 290 -11.13 12.19 -0.18
CA ILE A 290 -10.28 11.69 -1.28
C ILE A 290 -11.02 10.58 -2.03
N ALA A 291 -11.49 9.55 -1.33
CA ALA A 291 -12.16 8.41 -1.94
C ALA A 291 -13.41 8.81 -2.74
N GLU A 292 -14.27 9.67 -2.18
CA GLU A 292 -15.43 10.24 -2.88
C GLU A 292 -15.01 11.02 -4.13
N THR A 293 -13.97 11.84 -4.02
CA THR A 293 -13.47 12.64 -5.15
C THR A 293 -12.95 11.75 -6.28
N LEU A 294 -12.21 10.70 -5.93
CA LEU A 294 -11.66 9.76 -6.91
C LEU A 294 -12.73 8.83 -7.48
N ALA A 295 -13.76 8.48 -6.71
CA ALA A 295 -14.92 7.72 -7.19
C ALA A 295 -15.59 8.44 -8.37
N ALA A 296 -15.91 9.73 -8.21
CA ALA A 296 -16.56 10.50 -9.27
C ALA A 296 -15.66 10.63 -10.52
N LYS A 297 -14.35 10.86 -10.32
CA LYS A 297 -13.38 10.95 -11.44
C LYS A 297 -13.30 9.64 -12.21
N THR A 298 -13.12 8.51 -11.52
CA THR A 298 -13.01 7.22 -12.21
C THR A 298 -14.34 6.78 -12.83
N GLN A 299 -15.48 7.13 -12.22
CA GLN A 299 -16.79 6.85 -12.80
C GLN A 299 -17.01 7.63 -14.10
N ALA A 300 -16.66 8.92 -14.14
CA ALA A 300 -16.77 9.72 -15.36
C ALA A 300 -15.91 9.15 -16.51
N ILE A 301 -14.70 8.69 -16.21
CA ILE A 301 -13.84 8.01 -17.20
C ILE A 301 -14.48 6.70 -17.67
N ALA A 302 -15.04 5.91 -16.75
CA ALA A 302 -15.69 4.64 -17.08
C ALA A 302 -16.93 4.83 -17.96
N ASP A 303 -17.76 5.83 -17.67
CA ASP A 303 -18.98 6.13 -18.43
C ASP A 303 -18.64 6.52 -19.88
N GLU A 304 -17.65 7.40 -20.06
CA GLU A 304 -17.17 7.79 -21.39
C GLU A 304 -16.50 6.63 -22.13
N ALA A 305 -15.68 5.83 -21.44
CA ALA A 305 -15.04 4.65 -22.01
C ALA A 305 -16.06 3.59 -22.47
N ALA A 306 -17.19 3.46 -21.77
CA ALA A 306 -18.28 2.56 -22.16
C ALA A 306 -18.90 2.94 -23.51
N THR A 307 -18.96 4.24 -23.86
CA THR A 307 -19.40 4.70 -25.18
C THR A 307 -18.46 4.24 -26.31
N LEU A 308 -17.22 3.87 -25.97
CA LEU A 308 -16.20 3.33 -26.88
C LEU A 308 -16.18 1.80 -26.91
N GLY A 309 -17.13 1.14 -26.25
CA GLY A 309 -17.20 -0.32 -26.16
C GLY A 309 -16.22 -0.94 -25.16
N LEU A 310 -15.63 -0.14 -24.26
CA LEU A 310 -14.76 -0.64 -23.19
C LEU A 310 -15.56 -1.03 -21.96
N GLY A 311 -15.13 -2.09 -21.27
CA GLY A 311 -15.69 -2.54 -20.00
C GLY A 311 -14.97 -1.93 -18.82
N ALA A 312 -15.65 -1.87 -17.67
CA ALA A 312 -15.05 -1.58 -16.38
C ALA A 312 -15.89 -2.21 -15.27
N ALA A 313 -15.24 -2.66 -14.20
CA ALA A 313 -15.96 -3.11 -13.02
C ALA A 313 -16.74 -1.93 -12.38
N PRO A 314 -18.00 -2.14 -11.96
CA PRO A 314 -18.79 -1.08 -11.32
C PRO A 314 -18.21 -0.68 -9.96
N LEU A 315 -18.43 0.58 -9.55
CA LEU A 315 -18.15 1.01 -8.18
C LEU A 315 -18.87 0.10 -7.17
N GLY A 316 -18.21 -0.18 -6.05
CA GLY A 316 -18.65 -1.18 -5.06
C GLY A 316 -18.10 -2.58 -5.33
N THR A 317 -17.73 -2.91 -6.57
CA THR A 317 -16.97 -4.14 -6.90
C THR A 317 -15.48 -3.87 -7.09
N ARG A 318 -15.11 -2.63 -7.42
CA ARG A 318 -13.74 -2.10 -7.46
C ARG A 318 -13.54 -0.96 -6.49
N ALA A 319 -12.28 -0.69 -6.17
CA ALA A 319 -11.89 0.44 -5.35
C ALA A 319 -12.14 1.76 -6.09
N ALA A 320 -12.66 2.77 -5.39
CA ALA A 320 -13.11 4.03 -5.97
C ALA A 320 -12.03 4.78 -6.77
N HIS A 321 -10.79 4.69 -6.32
CA HIS A 321 -9.62 5.36 -6.88
C HIS A 321 -8.94 4.56 -8.02
N PHE A 322 -9.44 3.38 -8.35
CA PHE A 322 -8.75 2.43 -9.20
C PHE A 322 -9.66 1.93 -10.31
N LEU A 323 -9.32 2.21 -11.57
CA LEU A 323 -10.09 1.80 -12.74
C LEU A 323 -9.26 0.87 -13.63
N GLY A 324 -9.75 -0.34 -13.88
CA GLY A 324 -9.28 -1.20 -14.96
C GLY A 324 -10.23 -1.08 -16.15
N LEU A 325 -9.75 -0.54 -17.27
CA LEU A 325 -10.48 -0.55 -18.54
C LEU A 325 -10.22 -1.86 -19.27
N GLU A 326 -11.28 -2.59 -19.58
CA GLU A 326 -11.26 -3.90 -20.21
C GLU A 326 -11.59 -3.76 -21.70
N PHE A 327 -10.79 -4.42 -22.55
CA PHE A 327 -10.96 -4.40 -23.99
C PHE A 327 -11.50 -5.77 -24.44
N PRO A 328 -12.77 -5.89 -24.90
CA PRO A 328 -13.35 -7.18 -25.26
C PRO A 328 -12.56 -7.97 -26.31
N GLY A 329 -11.85 -7.28 -27.20
CA GLY A 329 -10.95 -7.86 -28.22
C GLY A 329 -9.48 -7.97 -27.81
N GLY A 330 -9.15 -7.68 -26.55
CA GLY A 330 -7.78 -7.51 -26.07
C GLY A 330 -7.24 -6.10 -26.32
N LEU A 331 -6.09 -5.81 -25.70
CA LEU A 331 -5.47 -4.49 -25.79
C LEU A 331 -5.04 -4.20 -27.24
N PRO A 332 -5.46 -3.08 -27.86
CA PRO A 332 -5.08 -2.75 -29.23
C PRO A 332 -3.57 -2.62 -29.39
N ALA A 333 -3.04 -3.14 -30.50
CA ALA A 333 -1.63 -2.96 -30.85
C ALA A 333 -1.31 -1.48 -31.07
N GLY A 334 -0.16 -1.01 -30.59
CA GLY A 334 0.24 0.40 -30.72
C GLY A 334 -0.40 1.36 -29.71
N LEU A 335 -1.33 0.90 -28.86
CA LEU A 335 -1.99 1.76 -27.88
C LEU A 335 -1.01 2.38 -26.86
N PRO A 336 -0.07 1.62 -26.25
CA PRO A 336 0.92 2.20 -25.35
C PRO A 336 1.76 3.30 -26.01
N GLU A 337 2.15 3.11 -27.27
CA GLU A 337 2.93 4.07 -28.05
C GLU A 337 2.12 5.33 -28.31
N LYS A 338 0.85 5.20 -28.71
CA LYS A 338 -0.06 6.33 -28.93
C LYS A 338 -0.33 7.14 -27.67
N LEU A 339 -0.51 6.46 -26.53
CA LEU A 339 -0.64 7.11 -25.23
C LEU A 339 0.63 7.88 -24.86
N ALA A 340 1.82 7.31 -25.08
CA ALA A 340 3.09 7.99 -24.83
C ALA A 340 3.32 9.19 -25.77
N GLU A 341 2.98 9.08 -27.06
CA GLU A 341 3.00 10.19 -28.03
C GLU A 341 2.08 11.34 -27.56
N ALA A 342 0.91 11.01 -27.00
CA ALA A 342 -0.03 11.98 -26.43
C ALA A 342 0.31 12.41 -24.99
N GLN A 343 1.47 12.01 -24.44
CA GLN A 343 1.89 12.29 -23.06
C GLN A 343 0.88 11.81 -21.99
N VAL A 344 0.13 10.74 -22.27
CA VAL A 344 -0.80 10.08 -21.36
C VAL A 344 -0.13 8.87 -20.73
N PHE A 345 0.04 8.89 -19.41
CA PHE A 345 0.73 7.84 -18.67
C PHE A 345 -0.25 7.03 -17.83
N VAL A 346 -0.51 5.81 -18.28
CA VAL A 346 -1.33 4.78 -17.64
C VAL A 346 -0.59 3.44 -17.71
N SER A 347 -1.06 2.40 -17.02
CA SER A 347 -0.37 1.11 -16.97
C SER A 347 -1.13 0.03 -17.75
N ALA A 348 -0.54 -0.56 -18.79
CA ALA A 348 -1.05 -1.81 -19.36
C ALA A 348 -0.80 -2.99 -18.42
N ARG A 349 -1.84 -3.79 -18.13
CA ARG A 349 -1.79 -4.96 -17.23
C ARG A 349 -2.59 -6.11 -17.83
N GLY A 350 -1.89 -7.11 -18.35
CA GLY A 350 -2.52 -8.20 -19.10
C GLY A 350 -3.28 -7.64 -20.30
N GLN A 351 -4.61 -7.86 -20.32
CA GLN A 351 -5.52 -7.37 -21.36
C GLN A 351 -6.28 -6.09 -20.97
N SER A 352 -5.90 -5.46 -19.85
CA SER A 352 -6.56 -4.25 -19.33
C SER A 352 -5.63 -3.05 -19.28
N LEU A 353 -6.23 -1.86 -19.29
CA LEU A 353 -5.54 -0.59 -19.06
C LEU A 353 -5.90 -0.07 -17.68
N ARG A 354 -4.92 -0.03 -16.78
CA ARG A 354 -5.08 0.48 -15.43
C ARG A 354 -4.92 1.99 -15.41
N VAL A 355 -6.01 2.67 -15.06
CA VAL A 355 -6.16 4.11 -14.90
C VAL A 355 -6.36 4.44 -13.42
N THR A 356 -5.40 5.12 -12.83
CA THR A 356 -5.32 5.36 -11.38
C THR A 356 -4.98 6.82 -11.11
N PRO A 357 -5.99 7.72 -11.18
CA PRO A 357 -5.82 9.13 -10.90
C PRO A 357 -5.63 9.40 -9.41
N HIS A 358 -5.17 10.60 -9.08
CA HIS A 358 -5.27 11.15 -7.73
C HIS A 358 -5.74 12.62 -7.77
N LEU A 359 -5.66 13.32 -6.64
CA LEU A 359 -6.04 14.73 -6.52
C LEU A 359 -5.25 15.69 -7.44
N TYR A 360 -4.10 15.29 -7.99
CA TYR A 360 -3.37 16.09 -8.97
C TYR A 360 -3.95 16.01 -10.40
N ASN A 361 -4.99 15.20 -10.61
CA ASN A 361 -5.63 15.04 -11.92
C ASN A 361 -6.88 15.90 -12.08
N ASP A 362 -7.04 16.49 -13.26
CA ASP A 362 -8.21 17.27 -13.66
C ASP A 362 -8.91 16.70 -14.90
N GLU A 363 -9.95 17.38 -15.36
CA GLU A 363 -10.76 16.98 -16.51
C GLU A 363 -9.93 16.88 -17.80
N ALA A 364 -8.92 17.74 -17.96
CA ALA A 364 -8.07 17.71 -19.14
C ALA A 364 -7.17 16.46 -19.18
N ASP A 365 -6.76 15.91 -18.03
CA ASP A 365 -6.06 14.61 -18.01
C ASP A 365 -6.98 13.46 -18.45
N SER A 366 -8.24 13.49 -18.04
CA SER A 366 -9.24 12.49 -18.42
C SER A 366 -9.60 12.62 -19.91
N ALA A 367 -9.75 13.84 -20.41
CA ALA A 367 -10.04 14.12 -21.81
C ALA A 367 -8.91 13.62 -22.72
N ALA A 368 -7.65 13.88 -22.39
CA ALA A 368 -6.51 13.41 -23.20
C ALA A 368 -6.46 11.88 -23.31
N LEU A 369 -6.72 11.17 -22.21
CA LEU A 369 -6.86 9.71 -22.23
C LEU A 369 -7.99 9.26 -23.16
N LEU A 370 -9.19 9.81 -23.00
CA LEU A 370 -10.37 9.42 -23.77
C LEU A 370 -10.24 9.77 -25.26
N ASP A 371 -9.68 10.93 -25.59
CA ASP A 371 -9.39 11.34 -26.97
C ASP A 371 -8.41 10.38 -27.65
N THR A 372 -7.37 9.96 -26.93
CA THR A 372 -6.40 8.98 -27.44
C THR A 372 -7.05 7.61 -27.66
N LEU A 373 -7.90 7.17 -26.72
CA LEU A 373 -8.65 5.92 -26.87
C LEU A 373 -9.58 5.98 -28.08
N ARG A 374 -10.30 7.09 -28.31
CA ARG A 374 -11.18 7.27 -29.48
C ARG A 374 -10.41 7.17 -30.79
N GLN A 375 -9.22 7.75 -30.88
CA GLN A 375 -8.41 7.71 -32.10
C GLN A 375 -7.91 6.30 -32.43
N VAL A 376 -7.62 5.48 -31.42
CA VAL A 376 -7.09 4.12 -31.60
C VAL A 376 -8.20 3.09 -31.84
N LEU A 377 -9.40 3.33 -31.30
CA LEU A 377 -10.55 2.41 -31.40
C LEU A 377 -11.50 2.71 -32.57
N ALA A 378 -11.38 3.88 -33.20
CA ALA A 378 -12.07 4.20 -34.46
C ALA A 378 -11.50 3.40 -35.62
#